data_AF-A0A2H0LPQ1-F1
#
_entry.id   AF-A0A2H0LPQ1-F1
#
_cell.length_a   1.000
_cell.length_b   1.000
_cell.length_c   1.000
_cell.angle_alpha   90.00
_cell.angle_beta   90.00
_cell.angle_gamma   90.00
#
_symmetry.space_group_name_H-M   'P 1'
#
loop_
_entity.id
_entity.type
_entity.pdbx_description
1 polymer ?
#
loop_
_entity_poly.entity_id
_entity_poly.type
_entity_poly.pdbx_seq_one_letter_code
_entity_poly.pdbx_strand_id
1 'polypeptide(L)'
;MVKEGSLIGTGKRFGIVVSRFNEHVTKALLDGTLNHLRRSGVRETDIEAAWVPGTFEIPLTLQTMARQKQFDGLVVLGCLIRGETSNYAHIAQSTTDSIMQVMLTCEVPIGFGLLTVDTLEQALNRSGGKFGNKGREAAEAVIEMVNLIAVLKPTDSTNRQNFLRAATQTWERFSMKEDMDQ
;
A
#
# COMPACT_ATOMS: atom_id res chain seq x y z
N MET A 1 19.22 -6.53 16.05
CA MET A 1 19.16 -5.39 15.11
C MET A 1 17.69 -5.05 14.90
N VAL A 2 17.31 -3.78 15.07
CA VAL A 2 15.95 -3.29 14.83
C VAL A 2 15.89 -2.69 13.42
N LYS A 3 14.80 -2.95 12.68
CA LYS A 3 14.56 -2.43 11.32
C LYS A 3 13.23 -1.69 11.30
N GLU A 4 13.22 -0.49 10.76
CA GLU A 4 12.06 0.41 10.71
C GLU A 4 11.89 0.98 9.29
N GLY A 5 10.65 1.32 8.93
CA GLY A 5 10.34 1.98 7.67
C GLY A 5 10.43 3.50 7.82
N SER A 6 11.02 4.19 6.85
CA SER A 6 10.94 5.67 6.81
C SER A 6 9.54 6.12 6.41
N LEU A 7 9.15 7.36 6.75
CA LEU A 7 7.89 7.97 6.29
C LEU A 7 8.06 8.76 4.96
N ILE A 8 9.07 8.42 4.15
CA ILE A 8 9.35 9.08 2.87
C ILE A 8 8.67 8.31 1.74
N GLY A 9 7.79 8.97 1.00
CA GLY A 9 7.07 8.43 -0.16
C GLY A 9 7.64 8.82 -1.52
N THR A 10 8.77 9.55 -1.56
CA THR A 10 9.39 9.97 -2.82
C THR A 10 9.76 8.79 -3.71
N GLY A 11 9.31 8.82 -4.97
CA GLY A 11 9.56 7.75 -5.94
C GLY A 11 8.74 6.49 -5.72
N LYS A 12 7.70 6.54 -4.87
CA LYS A 12 6.76 5.44 -4.64
C LYS A 12 5.41 5.73 -5.30
N ARG A 13 4.76 4.68 -5.78
CA ARG A 13 3.44 4.76 -6.42
C ARG A 13 2.37 4.09 -5.56
N PHE A 14 1.25 4.79 -5.35
CA PHE A 14 0.17 4.33 -4.48
C PHE A 14 -1.16 4.23 -5.21
N GLY A 15 -1.85 3.11 -4.99
CA GLY A 15 -3.23 2.93 -5.40
C GLY A 15 -4.18 3.17 -4.23
N ILE A 16 -5.33 3.78 -4.46
CA ILE A 16 -6.33 4.06 -3.43
C ILE A 16 -7.68 3.52 -3.92
N VAL A 17 -8.34 2.69 -3.13
CA VAL A 17 -9.72 2.23 -3.41
C VAL A 17 -10.67 2.88 -2.42
N VAL A 18 -11.69 3.58 -2.93
CA VAL A 18 -12.61 4.39 -2.12
C VAL A 18 -14.04 3.96 -2.35
N SER A 19 -14.74 3.60 -1.27
CA SER A 19 -16.18 3.35 -1.30
C SER A 19 -16.99 4.65 -1.41
N ARG A 20 -17.99 4.68 -2.30
CA ARG A 20 -19.00 5.74 -2.37
C ARG A 20 -20.04 5.65 -1.25
N PHE A 21 -20.26 4.48 -0.68
CA PHE A 21 -21.12 4.35 0.49
C PHE A 21 -20.55 5.19 1.66
N ASN A 22 -21.40 6.04 2.25
CA ASN A 22 -21.03 7.10 3.20
C ASN A 22 -20.03 8.13 2.64
N GLU A 23 -20.23 8.61 1.40
CA GLU A 23 -19.31 9.47 0.66
C GLU A 23 -18.80 10.70 1.42
N HIS A 24 -19.65 11.36 2.21
CA HIS A 24 -19.24 12.52 3.02
C HIS A 24 -18.12 12.19 4.02
N VAL A 25 -18.09 10.96 4.54
CA VAL A 25 -16.99 10.44 5.39
C VAL A 25 -15.82 10.00 4.52
N THR A 26 -16.07 9.16 3.50
CA THR A 26 -14.98 8.54 2.73
C THR A 26 -14.22 9.53 1.86
N LYS A 27 -14.85 10.62 1.41
CA LYS A 27 -14.19 11.75 0.75
C LYS A 27 -13.25 12.47 1.73
N ALA A 28 -13.68 12.71 2.96
CA ALA A 28 -12.82 13.34 3.96
C ALA A 28 -11.64 12.43 4.35
N LEU A 29 -11.83 11.10 4.37
CA LEU A 29 -10.73 10.15 4.49
C LEU A 29 -9.76 10.26 3.30
N LEU A 30 -10.29 10.31 2.07
CA LEU A 30 -9.48 10.45 0.85
C LEU A 30 -8.66 11.73 0.86
N ASP A 31 -9.27 12.87 1.22
CA ASP A 31 -8.57 14.15 1.32
C ASP A 31 -7.43 14.07 2.33
N GLY A 32 -7.65 13.41 3.47
CA GLY A 32 -6.63 13.13 4.48
C GLY A 32 -5.48 12.25 3.96
N THR A 33 -5.80 11.19 3.23
CA THR A 33 -4.83 10.30 2.57
C THR A 33 -3.99 11.07 1.55
N LEU A 34 -4.64 11.77 0.62
CA LEU A 34 -3.95 12.53 -0.44
C LEU A 34 -3.07 13.63 0.14
N ASN A 35 -3.55 14.35 1.16
CA ASN A 35 -2.74 15.37 1.84
C ASN A 35 -1.48 14.77 2.46
N HIS A 36 -1.59 13.61 3.12
CA HIS A 36 -0.45 12.96 3.74
C HIS A 36 0.56 12.45 2.70
N LEU A 37 0.10 11.73 1.66
CA LEU A 37 0.96 11.22 0.59
C LEU A 37 1.78 12.37 -0.05
N ARG A 38 1.14 13.50 -0.36
CA ARG A 38 1.79 14.70 -0.87
C ARG A 38 2.87 15.24 0.07
N ARG A 39 2.54 15.37 1.36
CA ARG A 39 3.48 15.88 2.38
C ARG A 39 4.67 14.93 2.60
N SER A 40 4.48 13.65 2.33
CA SER A 40 5.53 12.63 2.36
C SER A 40 6.33 12.55 1.05
N GLY A 41 6.04 13.42 0.07
CA GLY A 41 6.82 13.56 -1.17
C GLY A 41 6.38 12.65 -2.31
N VAL A 42 5.19 12.04 -2.24
CA VAL A 42 4.57 11.33 -3.36
C VAL A 42 4.06 12.34 -4.39
N ARG A 43 4.36 12.14 -5.68
CA ARG A 43 3.85 13.02 -6.75
C ARG A 43 2.40 12.68 -7.09
N GLU A 44 1.60 13.66 -7.50
CA GLU A 44 0.22 13.40 -7.95
C GLU A 44 0.13 12.34 -9.05
N THR A 45 1.09 12.33 -9.97
CA THR A 45 1.15 11.34 -11.07
C THR A 45 1.43 9.92 -10.60
N ASP A 46 1.89 9.75 -9.36
CA ASP A 46 2.17 8.46 -8.73
C ASP A 46 1.04 8.05 -7.77
N ILE A 47 -0.12 8.71 -7.84
CA ILE A 47 -1.30 8.37 -7.05
C ILE A 47 -2.45 8.05 -8.00
N GLU A 48 -3.07 6.89 -7.82
CA GLU A 48 -4.25 6.49 -8.59
C GLU A 48 -5.39 6.13 -7.65
N ALA A 49 -6.53 6.80 -7.77
CA ALA A 49 -7.71 6.56 -6.94
C ALA A 49 -8.86 5.94 -7.77
N ALA A 50 -9.33 4.76 -7.34
CA ALA A 50 -10.46 4.04 -7.92
C ALA A 50 -11.66 4.11 -6.97
N TRP A 51 -12.80 4.60 -7.47
CA TRP A 51 -14.05 4.66 -6.70
C TRP A 51 -14.92 3.45 -6.98
N VAL A 52 -15.42 2.83 -5.92
CA VAL A 52 -16.31 1.66 -5.97
C VAL A 52 -17.67 1.96 -5.32
N PRO A 53 -18.75 1.25 -5.70
CA PRO A 53 -20.09 1.53 -5.16
C PRO A 53 -20.17 1.42 -3.64
N GLY A 54 -19.68 0.31 -3.07
CA GLY A 54 -19.68 0.07 -1.63
C GLY A 54 -18.41 -0.62 -1.16
N THR A 55 -18.37 -0.96 0.14
CA THR A 55 -17.20 -1.63 0.72
C THR A 55 -17.06 -3.08 0.26
N PHE A 56 -18.14 -3.69 -0.21
CA PHE A 56 -18.14 -5.08 -0.68
C PHE A 56 -17.31 -5.26 -1.96
N GLU A 57 -17.25 -4.24 -2.83
CA GLU A 57 -16.46 -4.27 -4.08
C GLU A 57 -14.98 -3.92 -3.88
N ILE A 58 -14.59 -3.46 -2.69
CA ILE A 58 -13.21 -3.08 -2.37
C ILE A 58 -12.21 -4.22 -2.63
N PRO A 59 -12.42 -5.46 -2.13
CA PRO A 59 -11.39 -6.50 -2.22
C PRO A 59 -11.07 -6.89 -3.67
N LEU A 60 -12.08 -6.97 -4.54
CA LEU A 60 -11.88 -7.27 -5.97
C LEU A 60 -11.07 -6.17 -6.65
N THR A 61 -11.37 -4.90 -6.35
CA THR A 61 -10.66 -3.76 -6.91
C THR A 61 -9.23 -3.69 -6.41
N LEU A 62 -8.98 -3.91 -5.11
CA LEU A 62 -7.64 -4.00 -4.55
C LEU A 62 -6.82 -5.10 -5.20
N GLN A 63 -7.40 -6.31 -5.37
CA GLN A 63 -6.70 -7.42 -6.02
C GLN A 63 -6.35 -7.08 -7.47
N THR A 64 -7.27 -6.42 -8.17
CA THR A 64 -7.06 -6.01 -9.56
C THR A 64 -5.89 -5.01 -9.65
N MET A 65 -5.88 -3.98 -8.80
CA MET A 65 -4.79 -2.99 -8.74
C MET A 65 -3.46 -3.63 -8.31
N ALA A 66 -3.46 -4.49 -7.30
CA ALA A 66 -2.26 -5.18 -6.83
C ALA A 66 -1.62 -6.03 -7.95
N ARG A 67 -2.43 -6.72 -8.74
CA ARG A 67 -1.96 -7.57 -9.86
C ARG A 67 -1.39 -6.80 -11.04
N GLN A 68 -1.65 -5.50 -11.15
CA GLN A 68 -0.99 -4.65 -12.15
C GLN A 68 0.50 -4.47 -11.87
N LYS A 69 0.98 -4.80 -10.65
CA LYS A 69 2.40 -4.74 -10.24
C LYS A 69 3.07 -3.38 -10.47
N GLN A 70 2.27 -2.31 -10.45
CA GLN A 70 2.74 -0.93 -10.65
C GLN A 70 2.66 -0.06 -9.40
N PHE A 71 2.07 -0.58 -8.32
CA PHE A 71 1.93 0.12 -7.03
C PHE A 71 2.87 -0.50 -6.02
N ASP A 72 3.58 0.35 -5.28
CA ASP A 72 4.38 -0.07 -4.13
C ASP A 72 3.49 -0.39 -2.92
N GLY A 73 2.40 0.35 -2.76
CA GLY A 73 1.43 0.17 -1.69
C GLY A 73 0.02 0.56 -2.12
N LEU A 74 -0.98 0.02 -1.43
CA LEU A 74 -2.38 0.34 -1.65
C LEU A 74 -3.00 0.95 -0.39
N VAL A 75 -4.07 1.73 -0.53
CA VAL A 75 -4.87 2.25 0.57
C VAL A 75 -6.32 1.90 0.33
N VAL A 76 -6.99 1.40 1.36
CA VAL A 76 -8.43 1.17 1.35
C VAL A 76 -9.13 2.24 2.16
N LEU A 77 -10.17 2.87 1.60
CA LEU A 77 -10.98 3.87 2.27
C LEU A 77 -12.46 3.49 2.19
N GLY A 78 -13.10 3.36 3.36
CA GLY A 78 -14.50 3.01 3.44
C GLY A 78 -15.10 3.37 4.78
N CYS A 79 -16.42 3.39 4.86
CA CYS A 79 -17.12 3.61 6.11
C CYS A 79 -18.39 2.77 6.14
N LEU A 80 -18.47 1.88 7.12
CA LEU A 80 -19.63 1.10 7.50
C LEU A 80 -20.14 1.65 8.83
N ILE A 81 -21.40 2.07 8.84
CA ILE A 81 -22.11 2.51 10.04
C ILE A 81 -23.15 1.44 10.35
N ARG A 82 -23.21 0.98 11.60
CA ARG A 82 -24.17 -0.05 12.03
C ARG A 82 -25.61 0.39 11.73
N GLY A 83 -26.34 -0.46 11.00
CA GLY A 83 -27.78 -0.35 10.79
C GLY A 83 -28.57 -1.28 11.71
N GLU A 84 -29.84 -1.49 11.38
CA GLU A 84 -30.76 -2.31 12.20
C GLU A 84 -30.56 -3.82 12.03
N THR A 85 -29.93 -4.24 10.93
CA THR A 85 -29.77 -5.67 10.59
C THR A 85 -28.34 -6.15 10.74
N SER A 86 -28.16 -7.48 10.76
CA SER A 86 -26.84 -8.13 10.81
C SER A 86 -25.98 -7.90 9.56
N ASN A 87 -26.54 -7.34 8.49
CA ASN A 87 -25.84 -7.09 7.22
C ASN A 87 -24.52 -6.31 7.42
N TYR A 88 -24.54 -5.32 8.33
CA TYR A 88 -23.34 -4.58 8.71
C TYR A 88 -22.19 -5.50 9.15
N ALA A 89 -22.47 -6.46 10.06
CA ALA A 89 -21.44 -7.32 10.62
C ALA A 89 -20.88 -8.28 9.57
N HIS A 90 -21.74 -8.84 8.71
CA HIS A 90 -21.31 -9.72 7.62
C HIS A 90 -20.42 -8.97 6.62
N ILE A 91 -20.84 -7.78 6.16
CA ILE A 91 -20.04 -6.99 5.21
C ILE A 91 -18.74 -6.54 5.86
N ALA A 92 -18.75 -6.03 7.09
CA ALA A 92 -17.55 -5.55 7.77
C ALA A 92 -16.50 -6.66 7.93
N GLN A 93 -16.92 -7.84 8.40
CA GLN A 93 -16.03 -8.98 8.61
C GLN A 93 -15.49 -9.50 7.27
N SER A 94 -16.37 -9.84 6.33
CA SER A 94 -15.96 -10.39 5.02
C SER A 94 -15.07 -9.44 4.23
N THR A 95 -15.35 -8.12 4.29
CA THR A 95 -14.51 -7.12 3.62
C THR A 95 -13.11 -7.07 4.27
N THR A 96 -13.04 -7.02 5.60
CA THR A 96 -11.76 -6.96 6.33
C THR A 96 -10.90 -8.19 6.07
N ASP A 97 -11.49 -9.38 6.15
CA ASP A 97 -10.78 -10.65 5.90
C ASP A 97 -10.28 -10.72 4.45
N SER A 98 -11.11 -10.30 3.49
CA SER A 98 -10.73 -10.30 2.08
C SER A 98 -9.62 -9.29 1.78
N ILE A 99 -9.61 -8.11 2.42
CA ILE A 99 -8.51 -7.13 2.30
C ILE A 99 -7.21 -7.74 2.81
N MET A 100 -7.23 -8.38 3.98
CA MET A 100 -6.07 -9.06 4.54
C MET A 100 -5.57 -10.18 3.61
N GLN A 101 -6.49 -10.97 3.06
CA GLN A 101 -6.16 -12.00 2.09
C GLN A 101 -5.49 -11.41 0.84
N VAL A 102 -5.99 -10.29 0.30
CA VAL A 102 -5.37 -9.61 -0.84
C VAL A 102 -3.95 -9.12 -0.50
N MET A 103 -3.77 -8.50 0.67
CA MET A 103 -2.46 -8.03 1.14
C MET A 103 -1.44 -9.18 1.18
N LEU A 104 -1.80 -10.31 1.79
CA LEU A 104 -0.92 -11.47 1.94
C LEU A 104 -0.68 -12.20 0.61
N THR A 105 -1.73 -12.38 -0.20
CA THR A 105 -1.64 -13.12 -1.48
C THR A 105 -0.88 -12.35 -2.55
N CYS A 106 -1.04 -11.03 -2.59
CA CYS A 106 -0.39 -10.18 -3.59
C CYS A 106 0.93 -9.56 -3.10
N GLU A 107 1.29 -9.80 -1.83
CA GLU A 107 2.52 -9.31 -1.19
C GLU A 107 2.72 -7.78 -1.35
N VAL A 108 1.61 -7.04 -1.29
CA VAL A 108 1.60 -5.57 -1.36
C VAL A 108 1.07 -5.00 -0.04
N PRO A 109 1.79 -4.06 0.61
CA PRO A 109 1.28 -3.36 1.77
C PRO A 109 -0.05 -2.66 1.49
N ILE A 110 -1.02 -2.80 2.39
CA ILE A 110 -2.32 -2.11 2.29
C ILE A 110 -2.57 -1.28 3.56
N GLY A 111 -2.65 0.04 3.41
CA GLY A 111 -3.08 0.96 4.45
C GLY A 111 -4.58 0.83 4.71
N PHE A 112 -4.97 0.56 5.96
CA PHE A 112 -6.34 0.20 6.33
C PHE A 112 -7.15 1.40 6.85
N GLY A 113 -7.88 2.07 5.96
CA GLY A 113 -8.79 3.18 6.27
C GLY A 113 -10.27 2.82 6.17
N LEU A 114 -10.66 1.59 6.51
CA LEU A 114 -12.05 1.16 6.58
C LEU A 114 -12.60 1.41 7.99
N LEU A 115 -13.52 2.37 8.12
CA LEU A 115 -14.20 2.64 9.38
C LEU A 115 -15.35 1.66 9.59
N THR A 116 -15.37 1.00 10.74
CA THR A 116 -16.49 0.19 11.24
C THR A 116 -16.96 0.80 12.54
N VAL A 117 -18.08 1.52 12.51
CA VAL A 117 -18.58 2.32 13.64
C VAL A 117 -20.06 2.11 13.89
N ASP A 118 -20.53 2.48 15.08
CA ASP A 118 -21.94 2.34 15.45
C ASP A 118 -22.77 3.58 15.08
N THR A 119 -22.15 4.76 14.98
CA THR A 119 -22.87 6.01 14.69
C THR A 119 -22.14 6.88 13.68
N LEU A 120 -22.91 7.77 13.01
CA LEU A 120 -22.35 8.79 12.13
C LEU A 120 -21.36 9.72 12.86
N GLU A 121 -21.68 10.11 14.09
CA GLU A 121 -20.80 10.97 14.90
C GLU A 121 -19.42 10.31 15.12
N GLN A 122 -19.39 9.00 15.38
CA GLN A 122 -18.14 8.25 15.49
C GLN A 122 -17.34 8.24 14.18
N ALA A 123 -18.02 8.20 13.03
CA ALA A 123 -17.40 8.28 11.72
C ALA A 123 -16.76 9.66 11.48
N LEU A 124 -17.54 10.73 11.70
CA LEU A 124 -17.10 12.12 11.52
C LEU A 124 -15.90 12.46 12.41
N ASN A 125 -15.94 12.02 13.67
CA ASN A 125 -14.83 12.21 14.59
C ASN A 125 -13.53 11.50 14.16
N ARG A 126 -13.60 10.51 13.25
CA ARG A 126 -12.45 9.76 12.71
C ARG A 126 -12.09 10.13 11.27
N SER A 127 -12.83 11.04 10.64
CA SER A 127 -12.58 11.49 9.26
C SER A 127 -12.22 12.98 9.20
N GLY A 128 -11.51 13.49 10.21
CA GLY A 128 -11.06 14.89 10.31
C GLY A 128 -11.58 15.63 11.55
N GLY A 129 -12.40 14.99 12.38
CA GLY A 129 -12.88 15.54 13.65
C GLY A 129 -11.96 15.25 14.84
N LYS A 130 -12.57 15.01 16.00
CA LYS A 130 -11.90 14.94 17.31
C LYS A 130 -10.75 13.93 17.41
N PHE A 131 -10.84 12.81 16.71
CA PHE A 131 -9.85 11.72 16.74
C PHE A 131 -8.97 11.70 15.50
N GLY A 132 -8.84 12.83 14.80
CA GLY A 132 -8.03 12.94 13.61
C GLY A 132 -8.70 12.33 12.39
N ASN A 133 -7.88 11.82 11.46
CA ASN A 133 -8.32 11.33 10.17
C ASN A 133 -7.70 9.96 9.89
N LYS A 134 -8.53 8.91 9.88
CA LYS A 134 -8.06 7.52 9.63
C LYS A 134 -7.55 7.28 8.22
N GLY A 135 -7.94 8.11 7.24
CA GLY A 135 -7.34 8.08 5.91
C GLY A 135 -5.89 8.57 5.91
N ARG A 136 -5.58 9.62 6.70
CA ARG A 136 -4.18 10.05 6.93
C ARG A 136 -3.38 8.92 7.60
N GLU A 137 -3.90 8.35 8.67
CA GLU A 137 -3.20 7.27 9.39
C GLU A 137 -2.96 6.04 8.51
N ALA A 138 -3.91 5.69 7.64
CA ALA A 138 -3.74 4.63 6.65
C ALA A 138 -2.64 4.94 5.63
N ALA A 139 -2.52 6.20 5.19
CA ALA A 139 -1.45 6.65 4.31
C ALA A 139 -0.08 6.58 4.98
N GLU A 140 -0.01 7.00 6.25
CA GLU A 140 1.21 6.95 7.07
C GLU A 140 1.70 5.51 7.22
N ALA A 141 0.80 4.61 7.64
CA ALA A 141 1.10 3.19 7.81
C ALA A 141 1.55 2.50 6.51
N VAL A 142 0.92 2.80 5.37
CA VAL A 142 1.32 2.15 4.11
C VAL A 142 2.69 2.62 3.64
N ILE A 143 3.04 3.91 3.79
CA ILE A 143 4.38 4.40 3.42
C ILE A 143 5.44 3.70 4.27
N GLU A 144 5.20 3.62 5.58
CA GLU A 144 6.12 2.95 6.49
C GLU A 144 6.31 1.48 6.11
N MET A 145 5.22 0.76 5.85
CA MET A 145 5.27 -0.65 5.46
C MET A 145 5.94 -0.87 4.11
N VAL A 146 5.72 -0.01 3.12
CA VAL A 146 6.42 -0.06 1.82
C VAL A 146 7.94 0.01 2.03
N ASN A 147 8.37 0.94 2.87
CA ASN A 147 9.79 1.14 3.14
C ASN A 147 10.38 0.03 4.00
N LEU A 148 9.64 -0.45 5.02
CA LEU A 148 10.06 -1.56 5.86
C LEU A 148 10.22 -2.85 5.03
N ILE A 149 9.26 -3.18 4.18
CA ILE A 149 9.33 -4.35 3.31
C ILE A 149 10.52 -4.25 2.35
N ALA A 150 10.83 -3.06 1.82
CA ALA A 150 12.03 -2.87 1.00
C ALA A 150 13.33 -3.14 1.78
N VAL A 151 13.39 -2.79 3.08
CA VAL A 151 14.53 -3.05 3.97
C VAL A 151 14.61 -4.53 4.40
N LEU A 152 13.48 -5.24 4.43
CA LEU A 152 13.39 -6.65 4.80
C LEU A 152 13.64 -7.59 3.62
N LYS A 153 13.24 -7.21 2.41
CA LYS A 153 13.53 -7.98 1.19
C LYS A 153 15.04 -8.13 1.06
N PRO A 154 15.56 -9.34 0.81
CA PRO A 154 16.99 -9.54 0.61
C PRO A 154 17.44 -8.67 -0.55
N THR A 155 18.32 -7.70 -0.29
CA THR A 155 19.07 -7.07 -1.38
C THR A 155 19.85 -8.19 -2.03
N ASP A 156 19.75 -8.31 -3.34
CA ASP A 156 20.37 -9.35 -4.16
C ASP A 156 21.91 -9.17 -4.23
N SER A 157 22.57 -9.07 -3.07
CA SER A 157 24.01 -9.00 -2.89
C SER A 157 24.67 -10.26 -3.45
N THR A 158 23.97 -11.38 -3.42
CA THR A 158 24.35 -12.64 -4.05
C THR A 158 24.44 -12.49 -5.58
N ASN A 159 23.45 -11.91 -6.26
CA ASN A 159 23.56 -11.70 -7.72
C ASN A 159 24.59 -10.64 -8.10
N ARG A 160 24.77 -9.57 -7.33
CA ARG A 160 25.81 -8.57 -7.63
C ARG A 160 27.22 -9.14 -7.45
N GLN A 161 27.45 -9.94 -6.40
CA GLN A 161 28.74 -10.63 -6.20
C GLN A 161 28.95 -11.76 -7.20
N ASN A 162 27.91 -12.50 -7.57
CA ASN A 162 27.99 -13.53 -8.61
C ASN A 162 28.25 -12.92 -10.00
N PHE A 163 27.62 -11.79 -10.32
CA PHE A 163 27.88 -11.04 -11.55
C PHE A 163 29.30 -10.49 -11.59
N LEU A 164 29.78 -9.88 -10.50
CA LEU A 164 31.16 -9.39 -10.42
C LEU A 164 32.17 -10.54 -10.50
N ARG A 165 31.94 -11.68 -9.85
CA ARG A 165 32.79 -12.88 -9.97
C ARG A 165 32.79 -13.46 -11.38
N ALA A 166 31.62 -13.55 -12.01
CA ALA A 166 31.51 -14.04 -13.39
C ALA A 166 32.20 -13.10 -14.38
N ALA A 167 32.10 -11.79 -14.17
CA ALA A 167 32.86 -10.80 -14.93
C ALA A 167 34.36 -11.04 -14.74
N THR A 168 34.88 -11.04 -13.50
CA THR A 168 36.32 -11.24 -13.24
C THR A 168 36.88 -12.53 -13.86
N GLN A 169 36.18 -13.66 -13.74
CA GLN A 169 36.60 -14.93 -14.36
C GLN A 169 36.62 -14.89 -15.89
N THR A 170 35.73 -14.09 -16.50
CA THR A 170 35.70 -13.91 -17.95
C THR A 170 36.87 -13.05 -18.43
N TRP A 171 37.22 -12.01 -17.68
CA TRP A 171 38.39 -11.16 -17.95
C TRP A 171 39.71 -11.93 -17.80
N GLU A 172 39.88 -12.72 -16.74
CA GLU A 172 41.07 -13.56 -16.52
C GLU A 172 41.30 -14.58 -17.65
N ARG A 173 40.22 -15.22 -18.14
CA ARG A 173 40.29 -16.13 -19.29
C ARG A 173 40.64 -15.45 -20.60
N PHE A 174 40.26 -14.18 -20.76
CA PHE A 174 40.54 -13.41 -21.97
C PHE A 174 42.02 -12.98 -22.00
N SER A 175 42.54 -12.47 -20.87
CA SER A 175 43.95 -12.09 -20.74
C SER A 175 44.92 -13.27 -20.88
N MET A 176 44.57 -14.46 -20.35
CA MET A 176 45.39 -15.67 -20.54
C MET A 176 45.46 -16.16 -22.00
N LYS A 177 44.51 -15.78 -22.84
CA LYS A 177 44.51 -16.13 -24.27
C LYS A 177 45.40 -15.19 -25.09
N GLU A 178 45.43 -13.91 -24.75
CA GLU A 178 46.29 -12.91 -25.40
C GLU A 178 47.78 -13.16 -25.14
N ASP A 179 48.14 -13.69 -23.96
CA ASP A 179 49.52 -14.07 -23.62
C ASP A 179 50.00 -15.38 -24.29
N MET A 180 49.10 -16.18 -24.86
CA MET A 180 49.40 -17.46 -25.51
C MET A 180 49.54 -17.36 -27.04
N ASP A 181 49.13 -16.22 -27.62
CA ASP A 181 49.17 -15.92 -29.05
C ASP A 181 50.35 -14.98 -29.43
N GLN A 182 51.30 -14.75 -28.51
CA GLN A 182 52.61 -14.10 -28.74
C GLN A 182 53.76 -15.10 -28.66
#